data_AF-A0A849DT47-F1
#
_entry.id   AF-A0A849DT47-F1
#
_cell.length_a   1.000
_cell.length_b   1.000
_cell.length_c   1.000
_cell.angle_alpha   90.00
_cell.angle_beta   90.00
_cell.angle_gamma   90.00
#
_symmetry.space_group_name_H-M   'P 1'
#
loop_
_entity.id
_entity.type
_entity.pdbx_description
1 polymer ?
#
loop_
_entity_poly.entity_id
_entity_poly.type
_entity_poly.pdbx_seq_one_letter_code
_entity_poly.pdbx_strand_id
1 'polypeptide(L)'
;MASSFTDHIRLLTDDELSMLVRLRPDLIIPVPADFAALGTRAQSRVSVGRALDGLNQFTLQVLDALRMTCTDGVACVPTVLEMAAQSGVADTAVLPAIEALTQRLLVYGDATAPTVVPTVEEVSSPYLTGLGRPAVDLGEDAALLAADPARLRRTLLAAPPPARAALDRLAAGPPIGT
;
A
#
# COMPACT_ATOMS: atom_id res chain seq x y z
N MET A 1 -2.55 -0.59 24.01
CA MET A 1 -1.87 -1.87 23.69
C MET A 1 -2.19 -2.18 22.25
N ALA A 2 -1.18 -2.37 21.40
CA ALA A 2 -1.43 -2.82 20.03
C ALA A 2 -2.11 -4.20 20.11
N SER A 3 -3.39 -4.27 19.76
CA SER A 3 -4.08 -5.55 19.65
C SER A 3 -3.39 -6.35 18.56
N SER A 4 -3.01 -7.59 18.84
CA SER A 4 -2.41 -8.44 17.81
C SER A 4 -3.40 -8.65 16.65
N PHE A 5 -2.92 -9.05 15.47
CA PHE A 5 -3.79 -9.35 14.33
C PHE A 5 -4.89 -10.37 14.69
N THR A 6 -4.53 -11.40 15.47
CA THR A 6 -5.48 -12.40 15.96
C THR A 6 -6.50 -11.81 16.94
N ASP A 7 -6.10 -10.86 17.79
CA ASP A 7 -7.04 -10.16 18.68
C ASP A 7 -8.03 -9.31 17.88
N HIS A 8 -7.58 -8.66 16.80
CA HIS A 8 -8.46 -7.92 15.91
C HIS A 8 -9.49 -8.85 15.24
N ILE A 9 -9.08 -10.02 14.75
CA ILE A 9 -10.01 -11.01 14.18
C ILE A 9 -11.10 -11.41 15.19
N ARG A 10 -10.75 -11.57 16.46
CA ARG A 10 -11.70 -11.93 17.54
C ARG A 10 -12.73 -10.84 17.83
N LEU A 11 -12.46 -9.60 17.42
CA LEU A 11 -13.37 -8.46 17.59
C LEU A 11 -14.32 -8.28 16.39
N LEU A 12 -14.08 -9.00 15.28
CA LEU A 12 -14.95 -8.95 14.11
C LEU A 12 -16.32 -9.54 14.44
N THR A 13 -17.35 -8.86 13.97
CA THR A 13 -18.74 -9.35 14.00
C THR A 13 -18.94 -10.51 13.02
N ASP A 14 -20.03 -11.26 13.20
CA ASP A 14 -20.39 -12.36 12.29
C ASP A 14 -20.54 -11.88 10.84
N ASP A 15 -21.08 -10.68 10.62
CA ASP A 15 -21.24 -10.07 9.29
C ASP A 15 -19.89 -9.73 8.66
N GLU A 16 -18.95 -9.18 9.44
CA GLU A 16 -17.59 -8.88 9.00
C GLU A 16 -16.80 -10.16 8.68
N LEU A 17 -16.90 -11.19 9.52
CA LEU A 17 -16.30 -12.50 9.26
C LEU A 17 -16.88 -13.15 8.01
N SER A 18 -18.21 -13.08 7.85
CA SER A 18 -18.90 -13.59 6.67
C SER A 18 -18.45 -12.85 5.40
N MET A 19 -18.27 -11.53 5.48
CA MET A 19 -17.74 -10.71 4.39
C MET A 19 -16.29 -11.08 4.05
N LEU A 20 -15.44 -11.21 5.06
CA LEU A 20 -14.04 -11.62 4.90
C LEU A 20 -13.93 -12.95 4.15
N VAL A 21 -14.71 -13.96 4.55
CA VAL A 21 -14.71 -15.27 3.89
C VAL A 21 -15.22 -15.20 2.46
N ARG A 22 -16.22 -14.34 2.16
CA ARG A 22 -16.68 -14.11 0.78
C ARG A 22 -15.59 -13.47 -0.08
N LEU A 23 -14.85 -12.51 0.47
CA LEU A 23 -13.78 -11.80 -0.24
C LEU A 23 -12.49 -12.62 -0.34
N ARG A 24 -12.24 -13.53 0.62
CA ARG A 24 -11.06 -14.39 0.71
C ARG A 24 -11.46 -15.84 0.98
N PRO A 25 -12.06 -16.54 -0.01
CA PRO A 25 -12.54 -17.91 0.16
C PRO A 25 -11.43 -18.92 0.46
N ASP A 26 -10.19 -18.60 0.13
CA ASP A 26 -9.01 -19.42 0.45
C ASP A 26 -8.74 -19.51 1.96
N LEU A 27 -9.28 -18.61 2.78
CA LEU A 27 -9.12 -18.65 4.23
C LEU A 27 -9.80 -19.84 4.89
N ILE A 28 -10.82 -20.43 4.25
CA ILE A 28 -11.62 -21.53 4.80
C ILE A 28 -11.35 -22.87 4.12
N ILE A 29 -10.32 -22.98 3.28
CA ILE A 29 -10.00 -24.21 2.55
C ILE A 29 -8.57 -24.67 2.89
N PRO A 30 -8.40 -25.69 3.76
CA PRO A 30 -9.41 -26.36 4.59
C PRO A 30 -9.88 -25.46 5.74
N VAL A 31 -11.03 -25.76 6.36
CA VAL A 31 -11.58 -24.94 7.46
C VAL A 31 -10.57 -24.84 8.60
N PRO A 32 -10.21 -23.63 9.07
CA PRO A 32 -9.26 -23.46 10.17
C PRO A 32 -9.86 -23.97 11.49
N ALA A 33 -9.02 -24.53 12.36
CA ALA A 33 -9.46 -25.08 13.64
C ALA A 33 -9.87 -23.99 14.65
N ASP A 34 -9.28 -22.79 14.54
CA ASP A 34 -9.52 -21.65 15.42
C ASP A 34 -9.12 -20.32 14.75
N PHE A 35 -9.31 -19.21 15.46
CA PHE A 35 -8.95 -17.87 14.99
C PHE A 35 -7.43 -17.65 14.86
N ALA A 36 -6.60 -18.39 15.60
CA ALA A 36 -5.16 -18.27 15.45
C ALA A 36 -4.70 -18.87 14.11
N ALA A 37 -5.22 -20.05 13.76
CA ALA A 37 -5.01 -20.69 12.47
C ALA A 37 -5.55 -19.83 11.31
N LEU A 38 -6.72 -19.22 11.48
CA LEU A 38 -7.25 -18.24 10.53
C LEU A 38 -6.31 -17.05 10.35
N GLY A 39 -5.82 -16.49 11.47
CA GLY A 39 -4.89 -15.36 11.49
C GLY A 39 -3.57 -15.66 10.78
N THR A 40 -2.97 -16.83 11.02
CA THR A 40 -1.76 -17.29 10.32
C THR A 40 -2.01 -17.45 8.83
N ARG A 41 -3.14 -18.04 8.44
CA ARG A 41 -3.47 -18.23 7.01
C ARG A 41 -3.72 -16.91 6.30
N ALA A 42 -4.44 -15.99 6.93
CA ALA A 42 -4.73 -14.66 6.39
C ALA A 42 -3.47 -13.81 6.19
N GLN A 43 -2.41 -14.07 6.94
CA GLN A 43 -1.09 -13.43 6.78
C GLN A 43 -0.13 -14.27 5.93
N SER A 44 -0.57 -15.33 5.27
CA SER A 44 0.31 -16.07 4.35
C SER A 44 0.51 -15.31 3.05
N ARG A 45 1.73 -15.34 2.49
CA ARG A 45 2.06 -14.68 1.21
C ARG A 45 1.10 -15.04 0.07
N VAL A 46 0.71 -16.32 -0.01
CA VAL A 46 -0.21 -16.82 -1.03
C VAL A 46 -1.60 -16.19 -0.88
N SER A 47 -2.09 -16.10 0.36
CA SER A 47 -3.44 -15.56 0.63
C SER A 47 -3.48 -14.04 0.46
N VAL A 48 -2.45 -13.33 0.92
CA VAL A 48 -2.32 -11.88 0.72
C VAL A 48 -2.15 -11.56 -0.76
N GLY A 49 -1.29 -12.28 -1.49
CA GLY A 49 -1.12 -12.10 -2.94
C GLY A 49 -2.44 -12.23 -3.71
N ARG A 50 -3.22 -13.29 -3.44
CA ARG A 50 -4.56 -13.47 -4.04
C ARG A 50 -5.53 -12.34 -3.69
N ALA A 51 -5.49 -11.86 -2.45
CA ALA A 51 -6.34 -10.76 -2.02
C ALA A 51 -5.98 -9.45 -2.75
N LEU A 52 -4.69 -9.22 -3.01
CA LEU A 52 -4.21 -8.08 -3.80
C LEU A 52 -4.54 -8.21 -5.29
N ASP A 53 -4.43 -9.41 -5.88
CA ASP A 53 -4.77 -9.68 -7.29
C ASP A 53 -6.25 -9.35 -7.60
N GLY A 54 -7.12 -9.43 -6.60
CA GLY A 54 -8.55 -9.09 -6.72
C GLY A 54 -8.87 -7.61 -6.56
N LEU A 55 -7.89 -6.74 -6.34
CA LEU A 55 -8.08 -5.30 -6.17
C LEU A 55 -7.96 -4.57 -7.51
N ASN A 56 -8.72 -3.47 -7.64
CA ASN A 56 -8.53 -2.56 -8.75
C ASN A 56 -7.29 -1.67 -8.54
N GLN A 57 -6.82 -1.05 -9.62
CA GLN A 57 -5.63 -0.20 -9.59
C GLN A 57 -5.74 0.95 -8.56
N PHE A 58 -6.91 1.58 -8.43
CA PHE A 58 -7.08 2.69 -7.51
C PHE A 58 -6.96 2.25 -6.04
N THR A 59 -7.55 1.11 -5.67
CA THR A 59 -7.41 0.54 -4.32
C THR A 59 -5.96 0.13 -4.02
N LEU A 60 -5.22 -0.37 -5.01
CA LEU A 60 -3.78 -0.64 -4.87
C LEU A 60 -2.97 0.65 -4.67
N GLN A 61 -3.31 1.74 -5.37
CA GLN A 61 -2.68 3.05 -5.15
C GLN A 61 -2.95 3.60 -3.74
N VAL A 62 -4.18 3.42 -3.23
CA VAL A 62 -4.52 3.79 -1.85
C VAL A 62 -3.74 2.94 -0.84
N LEU A 63 -3.57 1.64 -1.10
CA LEU A 63 -2.72 0.78 -0.26
C LEU A 63 -1.26 1.24 -0.26
N ASP A 64 -0.71 1.61 -1.41
CA ASP A 64 0.65 2.17 -1.50
C ASP A 64 0.77 3.50 -0.73
N ALA A 65 -0.25 4.36 -0.78
CA ALA A 65 -0.28 5.59 0.00
C ALA A 65 -0.30 5.29 1.51
N LEU A 66 -1.09 4.30 1.97
CA LEU A 66 -1.07 3.85 3.35
C LEU A 66 0.31 3.34 3.76
N ARG A 67 0.95 2.49 2.93
CA ARG A 67 2.32 2.00 3.15
C ARG A 67 3.34 3.12 3.22
N MET A 68 3.19 4.17 2.42
CA MET A 68 4.10 5.32 2.41
C MET A 68 3.96 6.20 3.66
N THR A 69 2.76 6.32 4.22
CA THR A 69 2.52 7.04 5.49
C THR A 69 2.79 6.20 6.74
N CYS A 70 3.23 4.95 6.55
CA CYS A 70 3.40 3.99 7.62
C CYS A 70 4.61 4.30 8.49
N THR A 71 4.40 4.37 9.81
CA THR A 71 5.45 4.42 10.82
C THR A 71 5.24 3.28 11.80
N ASP A 72 6.24 2.43 12.00
CA ASP A 72 6.18 1.24 12.87
C ASP A 72 4.97 0.32 12.59
N GLY A 73 4.59 0.16 11.31
CA GLY A 73 3.47 -0.68 10.89
C GLY A 73 2.10 0.01 10.88
N VAL A 74 2.01 1.24 11.39
CA VAL A 74 0.78 2.03 11.49
C VAL A 74 0.75 3.13 10.42
N ALA A 75 -0.25 3.10 9.56
CA ALA A 75 -0.48 4.12 8.52
C ALA A 75 -1.23 5.34 9.07
N CYS A 76 -1.21 6.46 8.33
CA CYS A 76 -1.91 7.69 8.68
C CYS A 76 -2.94 8.06 7.61
N VAL A 77 -4.22 7.72 7.84
CA VAL A 77 -5.31 8.01 6.89
C VAL A 77 -5.50 9.50 6.61
N PRO A 78 -5.46 10.40 7.61
CA PRO A 78 -5.52 11.84 7.34
C PRO A 78 -4.47 12.32 6.33
N THR A 79 -3.23 11.85 6.46
CA THR A 79 -2.17 12.19 5.50
C THR A 79 -2.45 11.64 4.10
N VAL A 80 -2.99 10.42 3.99
CA VAL A 80 -3.42 9.87 2.69
C VAL A 80 -4.52 10.71 2.05
N LEU A 81 -5.50 11.18 2.84
CA LEU A 81 -6.57 12.06 2.35
C LEU A 81 -6.03 13.42 1.89
N GLU A 82 -5.11 14.03 2.65
CA GLU A 82 -4.45 15.29 2.26
C GLU A 82 -3.67 15.15 0.94
N MET A 83 -2.96 14.04 0.75
CA MET A 83 -2.24 13.73 -0.48
C MET A 83 -3.19 13.53 -1.67
N ALA A 84 -4.30 12.82 -1.47
CA ALA A 84 -5.32 12.60 -2.48
C ALA A 84 -5.98 13.93 -2.89
N ALA A 85 -6.30 14.79 -1.92
CA ALA A 85 -6.89 16.09 -2.16
C ALA A 85 -5.98 17.01 -2.99
N GLN A 86 -4.67 16.99 -2.75
CA GLN A 86 -3.69 17.72 -3.59
C GLN A 86 -3.67 17.26 -5.05
N SER A 87 -4.10 16.02 -5.30
CA SER A 87 -4.23 15.44 -6.65
C SER A 87 -5.65 15.57 -7.22
N GLY A 88 -6.56 16.27 -6.53
CA GLY A 88 -7.96 16.45 -6.95
C GLY A 88 -8.85 15.23 -6.73
N VAL A 89 -8.41 14.25 -5.94
CA VAL A 89 -9.18 13.06 -5.57
C VAL A 89 -9.94 13.33 -4.28
N ALA A 90 -11.26 13.15 -4.30
CA ALA A 90 -12.12 13.40 -3.14
C ALA A 90 -12.07 12.24 -2.12
N ASP A 91 -12.26 12.57 -0.84
CA ASP A 91 -12.35 11.60 0.26
C ASP A 91 -13.41 10.50 0.00
N THR A 92 -14.50 10.86 -0.68
CA THR A 92 -15.58 9.92 -1.06
C THR A 92 -15.13 8.84 -2.05
N ALA A 93 -13.98 9.01 -2.71
CA ALA A 93 -13.34 7.96 -3.50
C ALA A 93 -12.35 7.15 -2.66
N VAL A 94 -11.57 7.80 -1.79
CA VAL A 94 -10.49 7.16 -1.01
C VAL A 94 -11.03 6.30 0.12
N LEU A 95 -11.99 6.79 0.89
CA LEU A 95 -12.52 6.10 2.07
C LEU A 95 -13.11 4.71 1.72
N PRO A 96 -13.91 4.54 0.64
CA PRO A 96 -14.37 3.21 0.22
C PRO A 96 -13.23 2.26 -0.18
N ALA A 97 -12.12 2.78 -0.72
CA ALA A 97 -10.96 1.96 -1.04
C ALA A 97 -10.26 1.46 0.25
N ILE A 98 -10.14 2.31 1.27
CA ILE A 98 -9.62 1.91 2.59
C ILE A 98 -10.55 0.88 3.23
N GLU A 99 -11.86 1.09 3.17
CA GLU A 99 -12.85 0.12 3.66
C GLU A 99 -12.70 -1.24 2.95
N ALA A 100 -12.52 -1.25 1.63
CA ALA A 100 -12.30 -2.48 0.87
C ALA A 100 -11.01 -3.23 1.28
N LEU A 101 -9.97 -2.51 1.72
CA LEU A 101 -8.74 -3.09 2.27
C LEU A 101 -8.97 -3.67 3.68
N THR A 102 -9.73 -2.96 4.52
CA THR A 102 -10.12 -3.42 5.87
C THR A 102 -10.99 -4.68 5.81
N GLN A 103 -12.00 -4.71 4.94
CA GLN A 103 -12.88 -5.87 4.75
C GLN A 103 -12.13 -7.13 4.28
N ARG A 104 -10.95 -6.97 3.67
CA ARG A 104 -10.06 -8.09 3.25
C ARG A 104 -9.00 -8.45 4.30
N LEU A 105 -8.98 -7.77 5.45
CA LEU A 105 -7.91 -7.83 6.45
C LEU A 105 -6.52 -7.64 5.84
N LEU A 106 -6.38 -6.68 4.91
CA LEU A 106 -5.08 -6.21 4.44
C LEU A 106 -4.56 -5.05 5.30
N VAL A 107 -5.48 -4.33 5.91
CA VAL A 107 -5.24 -3.39 7.01
C VAL A 107 -6.24 -3.67 8.13
N TYR A 108 -5.91 -3.27 9.36
CA TYR A 108 -6.74 -3.54 10.52
C TYR A 108 -6.51 -2.54 11.66
N GLY A 109 -7.40 -2.52 12.65
CA GLY A 109 -7.28 -1.65 13.82
C GLY A 109 -8.04 -0.33 13.67
N ASP A 110 -7.42 0.78 14.07
CA ASP A 110 -8.05 2.09 14.10
C ASP A 110 -8.36 2.60 12.67
N ALA A 111 -9.54 3.22 12.49
CA ALA A 111 -9.98 3.69 11.17
C ALA A 111 -9.15 4.85 10.61
N THR A 112 -8.49 5.62 11.48
CA THR A 112 -7.63 6.76 11.11
C THR A 112 -6.14 6.41 11.16
N ALA A 113 -5.77 5.41 11.96
CA ALA A 113 -4.42 4.90 12.11
C ALA A 113 -4.37 3.36 11.97
N PRO A 114 -4.73 2.82 10.78
CA PRO A 114 -4.79 1.38 10.59
C PRO A 114 -3.39 0.78 10.51
N THR A 115 -3.23 -0.41 11.08
CA THR A 115 -2.02 -1.22 10.93
C THR A 115 -2.07 -1.96 9.60
N VAL A 116 -1.02 -1.85 8.79
CA VAL A 116 -0.87 -2.60 7.54
C VAL A 116 -0.35 -3.99 7.86
N VAL A 117 -0.94 -5.02 7.28
CA VAL A 117 -0.46 -6.40 7.49
C VAL A 117 0.98 -6.52 6.98
N PRO A 118 1.96 -6.99 7.79
CA PRO A 118 3.38 -7.00 7.40
C PRO A 118 3.66 -7.74 6.09
N THR A 119 2.92 -8.82 5.83
CA THR A 119 3.04 -9.62 4.62
C THR A 119 2.69 -8.86 3.34
N VAL A 120 1.93 -7.75 3.42
CA VAL A 120 1.71 -6.87 2.26
C VAL A 120 3.03 -6.34 1.73
N GLU A 121 3.96 -5.98 2.62
CA GLU A 121 5.29 -5.49 2.24
C GLU A 121 6.11 -6.59 1.57
N GLU A 122 5.94 -7.84 2.00
CA GLU A 122 6.66 -9.00 1.47
C GLU A 122 6.23 -9.43 0.06
N VAL A 123 5.00 -9.12 -0.34
CA VAL A 123 4.42 -9.53 -1.64
C VAL A 123 4.31 -8.38 -2.63
N SER A 124 4.39 -7.13 -2.16
CA SER A 124 4.27 -5.95 -3.01
C SER A 124 5.64 -5.50 -3.53
N SER A 125 5.61 -4.62 -4.52
CA SER A 125 6.84 -3.94 -4.97
C SER A 125 7.48 -3.18 -3.80
N PRO A 126 8.83 -3.25 -3.65
CA PRO A 126 9.54 -2.40 -2.70
C PRO A 126 9.55 -0.93 -3.13
N TYR A 127 9.21 -0.65 -4.39
CA TYR A 127 9.12 0.70 -4.94
C TYR A 127 7.68 1.20 -4.89
N LEU A 128 7.33 1.83 -3.78
CA LEU A 128 6.00 2.41 -3.55
C LEU A 128 5.66 3.40 -4.66
N THR A 129 4.46 3.31 -5.23
CA THR A 129 3.96 4.23 -6.27
C THR A 129 4.88 4.39 -7.50
N GLY A 130 5.79 3.43 -7.73
CA GLY A 130 6.77 3.51 -8.82
C GLY A 130 7.86 4.58 -8.61
N LEU A 131 8.07 5.08 -7.39
CA LEU A 131 9.06 6.13 -7.11
C LEU A 131 10.52 5.64 -7.12
N GLY A 132 10.73 4.33 -7.19
CA GLY A 132 12.06 3.74 -7.16
C GLY A 132 12.72 3.84 -5.79
N ARG A 133 14.05 3.81 -5.79
CA ARG A 133 14.85 3.92 -4.56
C ARG A 133 14.84 5.37 -4.06
N PRO A 134 14.86 5.61 -2.74
CA PRO A 134 15.07 6.93 -2.18
C PRO A 134 16.30 7.61 -2.78
N ALA A 135 16.22 8.93 -3.03
CA ALA A 135 17.32 9.68 -3.65
C ALA A 135 18.63 9.59 -2.85
N VAL A 136 18.53 9.49 -1.52
CA VAL A 136 19.66 9.28 -0.61
C VAL A 136 20.42 7.97 -0.87
N ASP A 137 19.74 6.96 -1.40
CA ASP A 137 20.34 5.66 -1.71
C ASP A 137 20.95 5.62 -3.12
N LEU A 138 20.66 6.63 -3.95
CA LEU A 138 21.20 6.77 -5.31
C LEU A 138 22.56 7.48 -5.34
N GLY A 139 22.85 8.29 -4.31
CA GLY A 139 24.12 9.01 -4.15
C GLY A 139 23.91 10.45 -3.68
N GLU A 140 24.99 11.08 -3.21
CA GLU A 140 24.96 12.44 -2.64
C GLU A 140 24.44 13.50 -3.64
N ASP A 141 24.88 13.43 -4.90
CA ASP A 141 24.41 14.34 -5.95
C ASP A 141 22.90 14.22 -6.21
N ALA A 142 22.37 12.99 -6.19
CA ALA A 142 20.96 12.72 -6.37
C ALA A 142 20.14 13.25 -5.18
N ALA A 143 20.64 13.05 -3.95
CA ALA A 143 20.03 13.58 -2.74
C ALA A 143 19.97 15.11 -2.76
N LEU A 144 21.08 15.78 -3.10
CA LEU A 144 21.14 17.24 -3.23
C LEU A 144 20.23 17.78 -4.33
N LEU A 145 20.09 17.05 -5.44
CA LEU A 145 19.17 17.43 -6.51
C LEU A 145 17.71 17.29 -6.08
N ALA A 146 17.35 16.19 -5.40
CA ALA A 146 16.00 15.93 -4.92
C ALA A 146 15.56 16.89 -3.80
N ALA A 147 16.50 17.38 -2.99
CA ALA A 147 16.25 18.37 -1.94
C ALA A 147 15.90 19.77 -2.47
N ASP A 148 16.18 20.07 -3.76
CA ASP A 148 15.84 21.34 -4.41
C ASP A 148 14.85 21.11 -5.56
N PRO A 149 13.53 21.23 -5.30
CA PRO A 149 12.49 21.02 -6.32
C PRO A 149 12.63 21.93 -7.55
N ALA A 150 13.11 23.16 -7.36
CA ALA A 150 13.28 24.11 -8.45
C ALA A 150 14.47 23.73 -9.33
N ARG A 151 15.58 23.27 -8.75
CA ARG A 151 16.72 22.72 -9.49
C ARG A 151 16.34 21.42 -10.20
N LEU A 152 15.66 20.49 -9.52
CA LEU A 152 15.18 19.25 -10.14
C LEU A 152 14.31 19.55 -11.37
N ARG A 153 13.34 20.45 -11.24
CA ARG A 153 12.46 20.86 -12.35
C ARG A 153 13.25 21.47 -13.51
N ARG A 154 14.23 22.35 -13.23
CA ARG A 154 15.09 22.93 -14.26
C ARG A 154 15.93 21.86 -14.98
N THR A 155 16.52 20.92 -14.24
CA THR A 155 17.26 19.79 -14.81
C THR A 155 16.38 18.93 -15.72
N LEU A 156 15.14 18.64 -15.29
CA LEU A 156 14.17 17.87 -16.08
C LEU A 156 13.76 18.59 -17.38
N LEU A 157 13.63 19.92 -17.34
CA LEU A 157 13.28 20.74 -18.52
C LEU A 157 14.46 20.91 -19.49
N ALA A 158 15.70 20.89 -18.98
CA ALA A 158 16.90 20.99 -19.79
C ALA A 158 17.39 19.63 -20.34
N ALA A 159 16.73 18.52 -19.97
CA ALA A 159 17.13 17.18 -20.38
C ALA A 159 17.03 16.99 -21.91
N PRO A 160 18.04 16.40 -22.56
CA PRO A 160 17.99 16.14 -24.00
C PRO A 160 16.89 15.13 -24.34
N PRO A 161 16.33 15.14 -25.57
CA PRO A 161 15.24 14.25 -25.97
C PRO A 161 15.41 12.76 -25.63
N PRO A 162 16.58 12.11 -25.83
CA PRO A 162 16.75 10.72 -25.45
C PRO A 162 16.64 10.49 -23.93
N ALA A 163 17.11 11.43 -23.11
CA ALA A 163 16.98 11.35 -21.65
C ALA A 163 15.52 11.54 -21.22
N ARG A 164 14.79 12.48 -21.84
CA ARG A 164 13.36 12.67 -21.60
C ARG A 164 12.56 11.41 -21.92
N ALA A 165 12.82 10.79 -23.07
CA ALA A 165 12.16 9.55 -23.50
C ALA A 165 12.49 8.35 -22.60
N ALA A 166 13.65 8.33 -21.95
CA ALA A 166 13.97 7.32 -20.93
C ALA A 166 13.21 7.58 -19.63
N LEU A 167 13.17 8.84 -19.18
CA LEU A 167 12.43 9.23 -17.97
C LEU A 167 10.93 8.98 -18.10
N ASP A 168 10.33 9.23 -19.27
CA ASP A 168 8.91 8.99 -19.50
C ASP A 168 8.58 7.49 -19.47
N ARG A 169 9.51 6.64 -19.97
CA ARG A 169 9.40 5.18 -19.85
C ARG A 169 9.53 4.70 -18.40
N LEU A 170 10.46 5.27 -17.64
CA LEU A 170 10.64 4.93 -16.22
C LEU A 170 9.47 5.40 -15.37
N ALA A 171 8.84 6.52 -15.70
CA ALA A 171 7.67 7.03 -14.99
C ALA A 171 6.40 6.20 -15.26
N ALA A 172 6.27 5.63 -16.47
CA ALA A 172 5.14 4.75 -16.82
C ALA A 172 5.40 3.27 -16.49
N GLY A 173 6.66 2.87 -16.38
CA GLY A 173 7.11 1.50 -16.17
C GLY A 173 7.71 1.27 -14.79
N PRO A 174 8.41 0.14 -14.58
CA PRO A 174 9.15 -0.06 -13.35
C PRO A 174 10.26 1.00 -13.24
N PRO A 175 10.55 1.52 -12.02
CA PRO A 175 11.56 2.57 -11.82
C PRO A 175 13.00 2.07 -11.90
N ILE A 176 13.21 0.94 -12.58
CA ILE A 176 14.50 0.31 -12.82
C ILE A 176 14.71 0.21 -14.32
N GLY A 177 15.80 0.80 -14.81
CA GLY A 177 16.25 0.63 -16.18
C GLY A 177 16.92 -0.73 -16.35
N THR A 178 16.42 -1.55 -17.27
CA THR A 178 17.14 -2.73 -17.79
C THR A 178 18.01 -2.35 -18.97
#